data_AF-A0A093URB6-F1
#
_entry.id   AF-A0A093URB6-F1
#
_cell.length_a   1.000
_cell.length_b   1.000
_cell.length_c   1.000
_cell.angle_alpha   90.00
_cell.angle_beta   90.00
_cell.angle_gamma   90.00
#
_symmetry.space_group_name_H-M   'P 1'
#
loop_
_entity.id
_entity.type
_entity.pdbx_description
1 polymer ?
#
loop_
_entity_poly.entity_id
_entity_poly.type
_entity_poly.pdbx_seq_one_letter_code
_entity_poly.pdbx_strand_id
1 'polypeptide(L)'
;MDTPISSPGSHPSLISILTSRLQILSNEILSINETVRCGKLQLNQEEYRALEGASEDLGKRAEGIIEVVHALGKRRANAANGQKLVLTMEHVRSDLVTSRKLKHRATFIRNIQLIFEGPKESGLDSVPVKARKRLTHERCEQIRGLGTNRLILWSAAFPPSQWDPNLLPKATFESWEWCASCSNSHSIWNRKPSYSDKPGTECSSATWYDQICITADPLLIDI
;
A
#
# COMPACT_ATOMS: atom_id res chain seq x y z
N MET A 1 -51.57 10.84 27.28
CA MET A 1 -51.65 10.33 25.89
C MET A 1 -50.35 10.72 25.24
N ASP A 2 -49.37 9.83 25.28
CA ASP A 2 -48.04 10.08 24.74
C ASP A 2 -48.03 9.65 23.27
N THR A 3 -47.85 10.62 22.38
CA THR A 3 -47.54 10.40 20.98
C THR A 3 -46.16 9.76 20.85
N PRO A 4 -45.99 8.66 20.10
CA PRO A 4 -44.67 8.09 19.86
C PRO A 4 -43.86 9.05 18.97
N ILE A 5 -42.74 9.52 19.52
CA ILE A 5 -41.72 10.25 18.78
C ILE A 5 -41.18 9.29 17.71
N SER A 6 -41.42 9.63 16.44
CA SER A 6 -40.85 8.91 15.30
C SER A 6 -39.32 9.01 15.36
N SER A 7 -38.68 7.84 15.38
CA SER A 7 -37.22 7.68 15.36
C SER A 7 -36.64 8.32 14.09
N PRO A 8 -35.49 9.04 14.17
CA PRO A 8 -34.90 9.69 13.00
C PRO A 8 -34.48 8.62 11.99
N GLY A 9 -34.99 8.74 10.77
CA GLY A 9 -34.71 7.82 9.68
C GLY A 9 -33.21 7.63 9.47
N SER A 10 -32.77 6.37 9.56
CA SER A 10 -31.46 5.94 9.08
C SER A 10 -31.36 6.30 7.59
N HIS A 11 -30.67 7.39 7.27
CA HIS A 11 -30.37 7.72 5.88
C HIS A 11 -29.69 6.51 5.22
N PRO A 12 -30.23 5.97 4.12
CA PRO A 12 -29.64 4.83 3.46
C PRO A 12 -28.23 5.21 3.00
N SER A 13 -27.26 4.38 3.37
CA SER A 13 -25.88 4.53 2.90
C SER A 13 -25.82 4.64 1.38
N LEU A 14 -24.82 5.34 0.84
CA LEU A 14 -24.59 5.42 -0.61
C LEU A 14 -24.52 4.03 -1.26
N ILE A 15 -23.98 3.03 -0.54
CA ILE A 15 -23.94 1.64 -1.00
C ILE A 15 -25.35 1.10 -1.18
N SER A 16 -26.21 1.22 -0.16
CA SER A 16 -27.60 0.76 -0.27
C SER A 16 -28.36 1.45 -1.41
N ILE A 17 -28.14 2.76 -1.62
CA ILE A 17 -28.76 3.50 -2.74
C ILE A 17 -28.29 2.92 -4.08
N LEU A 18 -26.99 2.71 -4.26
CA LEU A 18 -26.43 2.17 -5.50
C LEU A 18 -26.88 0.72 -5.75
N THR A 19 -26.88 -0.12 -4.72
CA THR A 19 -27.35 -1.50 -4.81
C THR A 19 -28.83 -1.56 -5.19
N SER A 20 -29.68 -0.74 -4.58
CA SER A 20 -31.10 -0.67 -4.96
C SER A 20 -31.28 -0.24 -6.41
N ARG A 21 -30.51 0.73 -6.91
CA ARG A 21 -30.57 1.16 -8.31
C ARG A 21 -30.13 0.06 -9.28
N LEU A 22 -29.07 -0.69 -8.96
CA LEU A 22 -28.63 -1.83 -9.77
C LEU A 22 -29.68 -2.94 -9.79
N GLN A 23 -30.37 -3.18 -8.67
CA GLN A 23 -31.44 -4.16 -8.61
C GLN A 23 -32.65 -3.75 -9.47
N ILE A 24 -33.03 -2.47 -9.44
CA ILE A 24 -34.10 -1.94 -10.30
C ILE A 24 -33.74 -2.13 -11.77
N LEU A 25 -32.53 -1.71 -12.17
CA LEU A 25 -32.05 -1.87 -13.55
C LEU A 25 -32.04 -3.35 -13.98
N SER A 26 -31.62 -4.27 -13.09
CA SER A 26 -31.64 -5.70 -13.37
C SER A 26 -33.07 -6.20 -13.64
N ASN A 27 -34.06 -5.73 -12.86
CA ASN A 27 -35.45 -6.12 -13.05
C ASN A 27 -36.03 -5.53 -14.37
N GLU A 28 -35.65 -4.31 -14.72
CA GLU A 28 -36.02 -3.69 -16.00
C GLU A 28 -35.46 -4.45 -17.20
N ILE A 29 -34.18 -4.86 -17.16
CA ILE A 29 -33.57 -5.68 -18.20
C ILE A 29 -34.31 -7.02 -18.35
N LEU A 30 -34.69 -7.67 -17.24
CA LEU A 30 -35.49 -8.89 -17.29
C LEU A 30 -36.86 -8.65 -17.95
N SER A 31 -37.52 -7.53 -17.64
CA SER A 31 -38.80 -7.17 -18.25
C SER A 31 -38.68 -6.88 -19.75
N ILE A 32 -37.60 -6.21 -20.18
CA ILE A 32 -37.30 -5.97 -21.59
C ILE A 32 -37.08 -7.31 -22.31
N ASN A 33 -36.28 -8.21 -21.73
CA ASN A 33 -36.02 -9.54 -22.30
C ASN A 33 -37.31 -10.34 -22.54
N GLU A 34 -38.24 -10.33 -21.59
CA GLU A 34 -39.52 -11.02 -21.81
C GLU A 34 -40.38 -10.34 -22.87
N THR A 35 -40.36 -9.01 -22.95
CA THR A 35 -41.09 -8.27 -23.99
C THR A 35 -40.57 -8.62 -25.39
N VAL A 36 -39.25 -8.71 -25.55
CA VAL A 36 -38.60 -9.13 -26.80
C VAL A 36 -38.93 -10.60 -27.10
N ARG A 37 -38.83 -11.49 -26.10
CA ARG A 37 -39.08 -12.93 -26.27
C ARG A 37 -40.52 -13.26 -26.66
N CYS A 38 -41.50 -12.53 -26.11
CA CYS A 38 -42.91 -12.75 -26.42
C CYS A 38 -43.30 -12.35 -27.86
N GLY A 39 -42.38 -11.87 -28.70
CA GLY A 39 -42.62 -11.57 -30.11
C GLY A 39 -43.65 -10.45 -30.33
N LYS A 40 -43.92 -9.64 -29.30
CA LYS A 40 -44.92 -8.56 -29.35
C LYS A 40 -44.45 -7.33 -30.12
N LEU A 41 -43.21 -7.33 -30.61
CA LEU A 41 -42.58 -6.20 -31.28
C LEU A 41 -42.50 -6.47 -32.79
N GLN A 42 -43.31 -5.75 -33.56
CA GLN A 42 -43.21 -5.67 -35.02
C GLN A 42 -42.13 -4.65 -35.37
N LEU A 43 -40.86 -5.05 -35.29
CA LEU A 43 -39.72 -4.18 -35.61
C LEU A 43 -39.32 -4.34 -37.07
N ASN A 44 -38.96 -3.24 -37.72
CA ASN A 44 -38.29 -3.27 -39.01
C ASN A 44 -36.78 -3.58 -38.85
N GLN A 45 -36.07 -3.77 -39.97
CA GLN A 45 -34.67 -4.17 -39.97
C GLN A 45 -33.73 -3.13 -39.32
N GLU A 46 -34.04 -1.84 -39.47
CA GLU A 46 -33.27 -0.73 -38.88
C GLU A 46 -33.45 -0.71 -37.36
N GLU A 47 -34.69 -0.85 -36.90
CA GLU A 47 -35.05 -0.92 -35.47
C GLU A 47 -34.43 -2.13 -34.77
N TYR A 48 -34.38 -3.28 -35.45
CA TYR A 48 -33.68 -4.47 -34.94
C TYR A 48 -32.18 -4.21 -34.75
N ARG A 49 -31.51 -3.61 -35.74
CA ARG A 49 -30.08 -3.27 -35.61
C ARG A 49 -29.82 -2.24 -34.53
N ALA A 50 -30.70 -1.26 -34.38
CA ALA A 50 -30.61 -0.26 -33.32
C ALA A 50 -30.76 -0.90 -31.93
N LEU A 51 -31.70 -1.83 -31.77
CA LEU A 51 -31.91 -2.56 -30.52
C LEU A 51 -30.71 -3.46 -30.19
N GLU A 52 -30.17 -4.17 -31.20
CA GLU A 52 -28.96 -4.99 -31.06
C GLU A 52 -27.77 -4.13 -30.59
N GLY A 53 -27.49 -3.01 -31.27
CA GLY A 53 -26.42 -2.10 -30.88
C GLY A 53 -26.59 -1.50 -29.47
N ALA A 54 -27.82 -1.13 -29.09
CA ALA A 54 -28.10 -0.63 -27.75
C ALA A 54 -27.88 -1.72 -26.67
N SER A 55 -28.24 -2.98 -26.97
CA SER A 55 -28.03 -4.09 -26.05
C SER A 55 -26.55 -4.43 -25.85
N GLU A 56 -25.75 -4.37 -26.92
CA GLU A 56 -24.29 -4.51 -26.82
C GLU A 56 -23.64 -3.39 -26.02
N ASP A 57 -24.03 -2.13 -26.26
CA ASP A 57 -23.50 -0.98 -25.52
C ASP A 57 -23.84 -1.07 -24.02
N LEU A 58 -25.06 -1.50 -23.69
CA LEU A 58 -25.45 -1.76 -22.30
C LEU A 58 -24.59 -2.86 -21.66
N GLY A 59 -24.34 -3.96 -22.38
CA GLY A 59 -23.46 -5.05 -21.92
C GLY A 59 -22.05 -4.56 -21.60
N LYS A 60 -21.44 -3.79 -22.51
CA LYS A 60 -20.11 -3.20 -22.31
C LYS A 60 -20.06 -2.27 -21.10
N ARG A 61 -21.09 -1.43 -20.91
CA ARG A 61 -21.18 -0.55 -19.74
C ARG A 61 -21.33 -1.33 -18.44
N ALA A 62 -22.14 -2.39 -18.43
CA ALA A 62 -22.33 -3.25 -17.26
C ALA A 62 -21.02 -3.96 -16.86
N GLU A 63 -20.25 -4.45 -17.83
CA GLU A 63 -18.91 -5.01 -17.59
C GLU A 63 -17.97 -3.97 -16.97
N GLY A 64 -17.98 -2.72 -17.48
CA GLY A 64 -17.21 -1.63 -16.88
C GLY A 64 -17.55 -1.34 -15.41
N ILE A 65 -18.81 -1.51 -14.99
CA ILE A 65 -19.19 -1.38 -13.56
C ILE A 65 -18.51 -2.46 -12.72
N ILE A 66 -18.46 -3.70 -13.21
CA ILE A 66 -17.81 -4.83 -12.52
C ILE A 66 -16.32 -4.52 -12.34
N GLU A 67 -15.65 -4.07 -13.40
CA GLU A 67 -14.22 -3.71 -13.35
C GLU A 67 -13.94 -2.61 -12.32
N VAL A 68 -14.75 -1.54 -12.30
CA VAL A 68 -14.60 -0.44 -11.35
C VAL A 68 -14.78 -0.91 -9.91
N VAL A 69 -15.80 -1.72 -9.64
CA VAL A 69 -16.05 -2.27 -8.29
C VAL A 69 -14.90 -3.16 -7.84
N HIS A 70 -14.38 -4.04 -8.71
CA HIS A 70 -13.21 -4.86 -8.41
C HIS A 70 -11.96 -4.02 -8.14
N ALA A 71 -11.69 -3.02 -8.98
CA ALA A 71 -10.55 -2.13 -8.81
C ALA A 71 -10.64 -1.36 -7.49
N LEU A 72 -11.82 -0.87 -7.11
CA LEU A 72 -12.06 -0.21 -5.83
C LEU A 72 -11.85 -1.16 -4.64
N GLY A 73 -12.35 -2.38 -4.73
CA GLY A 73 -12.13 -3.42 -3.71
C GLY A 73 -10.64 -3.68 -3.48
N LYS A 74 -9.87 -3.85 -4.56
CA LYS A 74 -8.41 -4.03 -4.50
C LYS A 74 -7.70 -2.82 -3.89
N ARG A 75 -8.07 -1.59 -4.27
CA ARG A 75 -7.51 -0.36 -3.70
C ARG A 75 -7.76 -0.28 -2.19
N ARG A 76 -8.97 -0.62 -1.73
CA ARG A 76 -9.33 -0.57 -0.31
C ARG A 76 -8.58 -1.62 0.51
N ALA A 77 -8.44 -2.83 -0.01
CA ALA A 77 -7.62 -3.87 0.63
C ALA A 77 -6.15 -3.43 0.77
N ASN A 78 -5.59 -2.85 -0.29
CA ASN A 78 -4.22 -2.33 -0.26
C ASN A 78 -4.04 -1.17 0.73
N ALA A 79 -5.01 -0.26 0.83
CA ALA A 79 -4.98 0.84 1.80
C ALA A 79 -5.04 0.33 3.24
N ALA A 80 -5.89 -0.66 3.54
CA ALA A 80 -5.96 -1.27 4.87
C ALA A 80 -4.64 -1.98 5.25
N ASN A 81 -4.01 -2.68 4.30
CA ASN A 81 -2.69 -3.27 4.49
C ASN A 81 -1.63 -2.18 4.76
N GLY A 82 -1.66 -1.08 3.99
CA GLY A 82 -0.83 0.11 4.21
C GLY A 82 -0.94 0.66 5.64
N GLN A 83 -2.17 0.88 6.12
CA GLN A 83 -2.42 1.38 7.47
C GLN A 83 -1.91 0.43 8.56
N LYS A 84 -2.09 -0.89 8.40
CA LYS A 84 -1.58 -1.88 9.35
C LYS A 84 -0.06 -1.81 9.48
N LEU A 85 0.66 -1.58 8.38
CA LEU A 85 2.11 -1.42 8.39
C LEU A 85 2.52 -0.14 9.09
N VAL A 86 1.77 0.95 8.86
CA VAL A 86 2.00 2.23 9.55
C VAL A 86 1.91 2.08 11.06
N LEU A 87 0.81 1.50 11.54
CA LEU A 87 0.61 1.23 12.96
C LEU A 87 1.71 0.32 13.54
N THR A 88 2.16 -0.68 12.79
CA THR A 88 3.24 -1.58 13.23
C THR A 88 4.55 -0.82 13.41
N MET A 89 4.90 0.05 12.47
CA MET A 89 6.11 0.88 12.56
C MET A 89 6.04 1.91 13.68
N GLU A 90 4.88 2.52 13.90
CA GLU A 90 4.66 3.45 15.01
C GLU A 90 4.82 2.73 16.35
N HIS A 91 4.30 1.51 16.48
CA HIS A 91 4.48 0.69 17.67
C HIS A 91 5.96 0.36 17.91
N VAL A 92 6.68 -0.11 16.88
CA VAL A 92 8.12 -0.41 16.96
C VAL A 92 8.93 0.83 17.31
N ARG A 93 8.58 1.99 16.73
CA ARG A 93 9.22 3.27 17.06
C ARG A 93 9.00 3.63 18.52
N SER A 94 7.76 3.56 19.00
CA SER A 94 7.41 3.86 20.39
C SER A 94 8.15 2.94 21.37
N ASP A 95 8.19 1.65 21.05
CA ASP A 95 8.96 0.65 21.80
C ASP A 95 10.44 0.99 21.85
N LEU A 96 11.06 1.32 20.72
CA LEU A 96 12.48 1.68 20.66
C LEU A 96 12.79 2.92 21.49
N VAL A 97 11.95 3.95 21.41
CA VAL A 97 12.14 5.20 22.17
C VAL A 97 11.96 4.96 23.67
N THR A 98 10.93 4.21 24.06
CA THR A 98 10.57 4.01 25.48
C THR A 98 11.50 3.01 26.15
N SER A 99 11.73 1.86 25.52
CA SER A 99 12.53 0.78 26.11
C SER A 99 14.04 0.95 25.91
N ARG A 100 14.44 1.80 24.96
CA ARG A 100 15.83 1.92 24.46
C ARG A 100 16.43 0.57 24.02
N LYS A 101 15.59 -0.41 23.67
CA LYS A 101 16.00 -1.77 23.33
C LYS A 101 15.37 -2.22 22.03
N LEU A 102 16.20 -2.85 21.19
CA LEU A 102 15.77 -3.49 19.97
C LEU A 102 15.34 -4.94 20.25
N LYS A 103 14.03 -5.15 20.44
CA LYS A 103 13.45 -6.47 20.82
C LYS A 103 13.88 -7.61 19.89
N HIS A 104 14.01 -7.35 18.59
CA HIS A 104 14.34 -8.36 17.58
C HIS A 104 15.69 -8.10 16.90
N ARG A 105 16.75 -7.89 17.69
CA ARG A 105 18.10 -7.55 17.21
C ARG A 105 18.62 -8.48 16.10
N ALA A 106 18.45 -9.79 16.24
CA ALA A 106 18.91 -10.75 15.24
C ALA A 106 18.18 -10.59 13.89
N THR A 107 16.87 -10.31 13.93
CA THR A 107 16.09 -10.05 12.71
C THR A 107 16.52 -8.73 12.07
N PHE A 108 16.70 -7.69 12.88
CA PHE A 108 17.18 -6.40 12.40
C PHE A 108 18.53 -6.50 11.70
N ILE A 109 19.51 -7.19 12.30
CA ILE A 109 20.84 -7.36 11.68
C ILE A 109 20.73 -8.10 10.34
N ARG A 110 19.97 -9.20 10.30
CA ARG A 110 19.74 -9.93 9.04
C ARG A 110 19.06 -9.07 7.98
N ASN A 111 18.11 -8.23 8.39
CA ASN A 111 17.41 -7.33 7.50
C ASN A 111 18.35 -6.27 6.92
N ILE A 112 19.19 -5.65 7.78
CA ILE A 112 20.21 -4.69 7.34
C ILE A 112 21.17 -5.35 6.36
N GLN A 113 21.70 -6.52 6.70
CA GLN A 113 22.57 -7.28 5.78
C GLN A 113 21.86 -7.55 4.45
N LEU A 114 20.62 -8.03 4.48
CA LEU A 114 19.86 -8.29 3.26
C LEU A 114 19.61 -7.02 2.42
N ILE A 115 19.35 -5.88 3.05
CA ILE A 115 19.09 -4.61 2.36
C ILE A 115 20.33 -4.12 1.61
N PHE A 116 21.52 -4.26 2.21
CA PHE A 116 22.77 -3.76 1.65
C PHE A 116 23.50 -4.79 0.77
N GLU A 117 23.48 -6.06 1.14
CA GLU A 117 24.15 -7.15 0.38
C GLU A 117 23.23 -7.76 -0.69
N GLY A 118 21.92 -7.65 -0.52
CA GLY A 118 20.94 -8.30 -1.40
C GLY A 118 20.77 -9.81 -1.13
N PRO A 119 19.77 -10.46 -1.76
CA PRO A 119 19.57 -11.89 -1.65
C PRO A 119 20.67 -12.66 -2.39
N LYS A 120 21.29 -13.65 -1.72
CA LYS A 120 22.31 -14.50 -2.34
C LYS A 120 21.68 -15.42 -3.40
N GLU A 121 22.19 -15.37 -4.62
CA GLU A 121 21.75 -16.24 -5.72
C GLU A 121 22.43 -17.61 -5.66
N SER A 122 21.71 -18.66 -6.09
CA SER A 122 22.25 -20.00 -6.26
C SER A 122 21.91 -20.53 -7.64
N GLY A 123 22.86 -21.20 -8.29
CA GLY A 123 22.62 -21.87 -9.57
C GLY A 123 21.51 -22.94 -9.48
N LEU A 124 21.26 -23.47 -8.28
CA LEU A 124 20.25 -24.49 -7.99
C LEU A 124 18.86 -23.91 -7.69
N ASP A 125 18.69 -22.58 -7.69
CA ASP A 125 17.39 -21.98 -7.41
C ASP A 125 16.37 -22.32 -8.50
N SER A 126 15.17 -22.73 -8.08
CA SER A 126 14.05 -22.92 -8.99
C SER A 126 13.55 -21.59 -9.55
N VAL A 127 12.83 -21.64 -10.68
CA VAL A 127 12.26 -20.45 -11.32
C VAL A 127 11.43 -19.58 -10.34
N PRO A 128 10.55 -20.14 -9.49
CA PRO A 128 9.83 -19.35 -8.49
C PRO A 128 10.73 -18.73 -7.41
N VAL A 129 11.84 -19.39 -7.06
CA VAL A 129 12.81 -18.86 -6.08
C VAL A 129 13.56 -17.68 -6.68
N LYS A 130 14.05 -17.80 -7.93
CA LYS A 130 14.71 -16.71 -8.65
C LYS A 130 13.79 -15.49 -8.79
N ALA A 131 12.53 -15.70 -9.14
CA ALA A 131 11.55 -14.62 -9.23
C ALA A 131 11.35 -13.87 -7.90
N ARG A 132 11.25 -14.61 -6.77
CA ARG A 132 11.17 -14.01 -5.44
C ARG A 132 12.43 -13.24 -5.07
N LYS A 133 13.62 -13.77 -5.35
CA LYS A 133 14.90 -13.08 -5.08
C LYS A 133 14.99 -11.77 -5.86
N ARG A 134 14.60 -11.75 -7.13
CA ARG A 134 14.54 -10.51 -7.94
C ARG A 134 13.63 -9.47 -7.30
N LEU A 135 12.43 -9.85 -6.88
CA LEU A 135 11.50 -8.94 -6.21
C LEU A 135 12.07 -8.44 -4.87
N THR A 136 12.69 -9.30 -4.07
CA THR A 136 13.36 -8.90 -2.83
C THR A 136 14.49 -7.91 -3.11
N HIS A 137 15.27 -8.12 -4.17
CA HIS A 137 16.33 -7.20 -4.58
C HIS A 137 15.78 -5.81 -4.92
N GLU A 138 14.74 -5.72 -5.76
CA GLU A 138 14.07 -4.46 -6.09
C GLU A 138 13.56 -3.71 -4.85
N ARG A 139 13.11 -4.45 -3.81
CA ARG A 139 12.68 -3.85 -2.55
C ARG A 139 13.84 -3.36 -1.69
N CYS A 140 14.95 -4.09 -1.65
CA CYS A 140 16.14 -3.65 -0.94
C CYS A 140 16.63 -2.30 -1.50
N GLU A 141 16.61 -2.13 -2.83
CA GLU A 141 16.90 -0.84 -3.48
C GLU A 141 15.93 0.27 -3.05
N GLN A 142 14.62 -0.01 -3.03
CA GLN A 142 13.63 0.96 -2.58
C GLN A 142 13.81 1.37 -1.12
N ILE A 143 14.11 0.40 -0.24
CA ILE A 143 14.35 0.65 1.19
C ILE A 143 15.64 1.46 1.38
N ARG A 144 16.69 1.20 0.59
CA ARG A 144 17.92 2.01 0.57
C ARG A 144 17.68 3.45 0.13
N GLY A 145 16.71 3.68 -0.76
CA GLY A 145 16.27 5.02 -1.15
C GLY A 145 15.51 5.78 -0.06
N LEU A 146 15.13 5.14 1.05
CA LEU A 146 14.49 5.81 2.17
C LEU A 146 15.53 6.51 3.06
N GLY A 147 15.13 7.61 3.70
CA GLY A 147 15.96 8.26 4.74
C GLY A 147 16.28 7.28 5.90
N THR A 148 17.44 7.48 6.54
CA THR A 148 18.03 6.57 7.54
C THR A 148 17.04 6.09 8.60
N ASN A 149 16.25 6.99 9.19
CA ASN A 149 15.25 6.64 10.21
C ASN A 149 14.21 5.65 9.70
N ARG A 150 13.76 5.83 8.45
CA ARG A 150 12.78 4.94 7.83
C ARG A 150 13.41 3.58 7.54
N LEU A 151 14.65 3.53 7.05
CA LEU A 151 15.38 2.29 6.84
C LEU A 151 15.54 1.49 8.15
N ILE A 152 15.88 2.16 9.26
CA ILE A 152 16.01 1.53 10.58
C ILE A 152 14.67 0.96 11.03
N LEU A 153 13.58 1.73 10.92
CA LEU A 153 12.25 1.27 11.29
C LEU A 153 11.76 0.11 10.42
N TRP A 154 12.00 0.15 9.11
CA TRP A 154 11.72 -0.96 8.19
C TRP A 154 12.46 -2.22 8.59
N SER A 155 13.76 -2.10 8.86
CA SER A 155 14.61 -3.21 9.29
C SER A 155 14.20 -3.78 10.64
N ALA A 156 13.66 -2.96 11.55
CA ALA A 156 13.25 -3.39 12.88
C ALA A 156 11.83 -3.98 12.92
N ALA A 157 10.94 -3.50 12.05
CA ALA A 157 9.52 -3.82 12.12
C ALA A 157 9.14 -5.08 11.34
N PHE A 158 9.78 -5.34 10.19
CA PHE A 158 9.29 -6.34 9.25
C PHE A 158 10.35 -7.35 8.84
N PRO A 159 10.10 -8.67 8.97
CA PRO A 159 10.98 -9.69 8.39
C PRO A 159 10.88 -9.67 6.84
N PRO A 160 11.88 -10.20 6.12
CA PRO A 160 11.92 -10.13 4.66
C PRO A 160 10.77 -10.86 3.96
N SER A 161 10.20 -11.87 4.63
CA SER A 161 9.01 -12.59 4.15
C SER A 161 7.77 -11.70 4.06
N GLN A 162 7.74 -10.57 4.78
CA GLN A 162 6.66 -9.59 4.73
C GLN A 162 6.93 -8.49 3.69
N TRP A 163 8.07 -8.52 3.00
CA TRP A 163 8.38 -7.58 1.91
C TRP A 163 7.76 -8.00 0.57
N ASP A 164 6.63 -8.71 0.63
CA ASP A 164 5.90 -9.19 -0.55
C ASP A 164 5.28 -8.01 -1.31
N PRO A 165 5.41 -7.93 -2.65
CA PRO A 165 4.83 -6.86 -3.45
C PRO A 165 3.31 -6.68 -3.29
N ASN A 166 2.59 -7.74 -2.95
CA ASN A 166 1.14 -7.72 -2.71
C ASN A 166 0.80 -7.16 -1.33
N LEU A 167 1.71 -7.27 -0.36
CA LEU A 167 1.56 -6.74 0.98
C LEU A 167 2.10 -5.31 1.10
N LEU A 168 3.12 -4.96 0.29
CA LEU A 168 3.79 -3.67 0.26
C LEU A 168 3.74 -3.02 -1.13
N PRO A 169 2.62 -2.46 -1.58
CA PRO A 169 2.59 -1.64 -2.79
C PRO A 169 3.65 -0.52 -2.73
N LYS A 170 4.18 -0.10 -3.88
CA LYS A 170 5.14 1.02 -3.95
C LYS A 170 4.63 2.28 -3.21
N ALA A 171 3.32 2.55 -3.31
CA ALA A 171 2.65 3.64 -2.63
C ALA A 171 2.80 3.62 -1.08
N THR A 172 3.04 2.46 -0.47
CA THR A 172 3.28 2.35 0.99
C THR A 172 4.53 3.10 1.42
N PHE A 173 5.53 3.20 0.54
CA PHE A 173 6.79 3.91 0.81
C PHE A 173 6.67 5.42 0.60
N GLU A 174 5.69 5.85 -0.20
CA GLU A 174 5.40 7.26 -0.52
C GLU A 174 4.39 7.87 0.48
N SER A 175 3.43 7.07 0.96
CA SER A 175 2.33 7.51 1.85
C SER A 175 2.76 7.91 3.27
N TRP A 176 4.00 7.64 3.70
CA TRP A 176 4.44 7.97 5.07
C TRP A 176 4.59 9.48 5.33
N GLU A 177 4.62 10.30 4.28
CA GLU A 177 4.68 11.76 4.45
C GLU A 177 3.41 12.36 5.10
N TRP A 178 2.28 11.63 5.07
CA TRP A 178 1.01 12.14 5.59
C TRP A 178 0.85 12.03 7.11
N CYS A 179 1.49 11.08 7.80
CA CYS A 179 1.40 10.99 9.26
C CYS A 179 2.35 11.97 9.99
N ALA A 180 3.43 12.40 9.34
CA ALA A 180 4.34 13.40 9.92
C ALA A 180 3.68 14.79 10.04
N SER A 181 2.67 15.08 9.22
CA SER A 181 1.93 16.35 9.28
C SER A 181 0.91 16.41 10.43
N CYS A 182 0.55 15.28 11.05
CA CYS A 182 -0.40 15.24 12.18
C CYS A 182 0.26 15.14 13.56
N SER A 183 1.59 14.97 13.63
CA SER A 183 2.33 15.00 14.90
C SER A 183 3.24 16.22 14.93
N ASN A 184 2.72 17.29 15.51
CA ASN A 184 3.44 18.53 15.75
C ASN A 184 4.56 18.28 16.78
N SER A 185 5.74 17.90 16.32
CA SER A 185 7.01 17.94 17.06
C SER A 185 8.17 18.10 16.08
N HIS A 186 8.06 19.15 15.26
CA HIS A 186 9.19 19.72 14.53
C HIS A 186 10.08 20.48 15.53
N SER A 187 11.14 19.86 16.06
CA SER A 187 12.22 20.66 16.67
C SER A 187 13.61 20.03 16.76
N ILE A 188 13.82 18.73 16.50
CA ILE A 188 15.14 18.15 16.84
C ILE A 188 16.04 17.79 15.66
N TRP A 189 15.53 17.55 14.43
CA TRP A 189 16.35 16.85 13.42
C TRP A 189 16.54 17.54 12.06
N ASN A 190 16.11 18.79 11.86
CA ASN A 190 16.39 19.54 10.63
C ASN A 190 17.48 20.62 10.86
N ARG A 191 18.74 20.20 10.94
CA ARG A 191 19.87 21.05 10.52
C ARG A 191 20.52 20.41 9.30
N LYS A 192 20.40 21.08 8.15
CA LYS A 192 21.21 20.77 6.96
C LYS A 192 22.68 21.07 7.26
N PRO A 193 23.64 20.22 6.88
CA PRO A 193 25.04 20.63 6.87
C PRO A 193 25.28 21.56 5.67
N SER A 194 25.82 22.75 5.95
CA SER A 194 26.42 23.64 4.95
C SER A 194 27.70 23.00 4.44
N TYR A 195 27.79 22.74 3.14
CA TYR A 195 28.99 22.23 2.49
C TYR A 195 29.78 23.41 1.91
N SER A 196 31.02 23.62 2.37
CA SER A 196 31.97 24.54 1.74
C SER A 196 33.42 24.14 2.06
N ASP A 197 34.15 23.80 0.98
CA ASP A 197 35.62 23.80 0.76
C ASP A 197 36.51 22.87 1.63
N LYS A 198 37.56 22.15 1.17
CA LYS A 198 38.24 21.83 -0.12
C LYS A 198 39.26 20.66 0.17
N PRO A 199 40.07 20.15 -0.79
CA PRO A 199 40.35 18.72 -0.94
C PRO A 199 41.70 18.21 -0.38
N GLY A 200 41.79 16.89 -0.22
CA GLY A 200 43.02 16.12 -0.41
C GLY A 200 43.63 15.48 0.85
N THR A 201 43.31 14.21 1.09
CA THR A 201 44.31 13.17 1.44
C THR A 201 43.65 11.79 1.36
N GLU A 202 44.28 10.87 0.63
CA GLU A 202 43.99 9.44 0.69
C GLU A 202 44.18 8.93 2.11
N CYS A 203 43.22 8.15 2.63
CA CYS A 203 43.46 7.31 3.80
C CYS A 203 42.79 5.95 3.62
N SER A 204 43.67 4.96 3.49
CA SER A 204 43.54 3.51 3.53
C SER A 204 42.37 2.95 4.34
N SER A 205 41.73 1.93 3.75
CA SER A 205 41.08 0.75 4.37
C SER A 205 40.93 0.74 5.90
N ALA A 206 40.03 1.56 6.43
CA ALA A 206 39.48 1.43 7.77
C ALA A 206 37.95 1.36 7.65
N THR A 207 37.34 0.51 8.46
CA THR A 207 36.01 -0.05 8.32
C THR A 207 34.88 0.98 8.32
N TRP A 208 33.96 0.86 7.35
CA TRP A 208 32.72 1.65 7.26
C TRP A 208 31.82 1.59 8.52
N TYR A 209 32.08 0.61 9.40
CA TYR A 209 31.49 0.49 10.73
C TYR A 209 31.78 1.71 11.63
N ASP A 210 32.94 2.36 11.50
CA ASP A 210 33.34 3.47 12.38
C ASP A 210 32.66 4.79 11.98
N GLN A 211 32.23 4.94 10.73
CA GLN A 211 31.62 6.19 10.24
C GLN A 211 30.16 6.35 10.68
N ILE A 212 29.45 5.25 10.97
CA ILE A 212 28.07 5.29 11.50
C ILE A 212 28.06 5.74 12.96
N CYS A 213 29.13 5.46 13.72
CA CYS A 213 29.26 5.83 15.13
C CYS A 213 29.44 7.35 15.35
N ILE A 214 29.86 8.11 14.34
CA ILE A 214 30.18 9.54 14.49
C ILE A 214 28.95 10.45 14.25
N THR A 215 27.88 9.93 13.65
CA THR A 215 26.63 10.69 13.42
C THR A 215 25.46 10.27 14.32
N ALA A 216 25.66 9.24 15.14
CA ALA A 216 24.77 8.91 16.24
C ALA A 216 25.16 9.77 17.46
N ASP A 217 24.15 10.40 18.05
CA ASP A 217 24.20 11.12 19.33
C ASP A 217 25.11 10.39 20.36
N PRO A 218 26.05 11.05 21.07
CA PRO A 218 26.99 10.39 21.99
C PRO A 218 26.36 9.58 23.13
N LEU A 219 25.03 9.63 23.31
CA LEU A 219 24.30 8.85 24.30
C LEU A 219 23.96 7.41 23.87
N LEU A 220 24.44 6.97 22.70
CA LEU A 220 24.20 5.62 22.16
C LEU A 220 25.43 4.69 22.20
N ILE A 221 26.56 5.12 22.80
CA ILE A 221 27.84 4.38 22.78
C ILE A 221 28.18 3.64 24.09
N ASP A 222 27.34 3.69 25.12
CA ASP A 222 27.49 2.83 26.32
C ASP A 222 26.34 1.81 26.44
N ILE A 223 26.27 0.83 25.52
CA ILE A 223 25.60 -0.49 25.69
C ILE A 223 26.35 -1.56 24.90
#